data_AF-A0A1D6H9X0-F1
#
_entry.id   AF-A0A1D6H9X0-F1
#
_cell.length_a   1.000
_cell.length_b   1.000
_cell.length_c   1.000
_cell.angle_alpha   90.00
_cell.angle_beta   90.00
_cell.angle_gamma   90.00
#
_symmetry.space_group_name_H-M   'P 1'
#
loop_
_entity.id
_entity.type
_entity.pdbx_description
1 polymer ?
#
loop_
_entity_poly.entity_id
_entity_poly.type
_entity_poly.pdbx_seq_one_letter_code
_entity_poly.pdbx_strand_id
1 'polypeptide(L)'
;MITHHPSLIRPSVLTLRADVLRRRPTLHAVASAPPPRLWSLRATTGGTSPVSGDGGKRAVPLPTRGPALLGFVRSNFLPLALIGGIILGLLDPTLGCLAHKYSLSKYSTFGIFVISGLTLRTRELGAALEAWPAGLYGLGSILLFTPFLAQFIMQVQFFPPEFITGLAMFCCMPTTLSSGVTLTQLVGGNSALALAMTVASNLLGIIIVPLSLAKYISNGVGVSLPTEQLFKSLVTSLLIPLIIGKVARETSKGIADFVDGNRQGFSVASAVLLSLVPWIQVSRSRPLILSVQVKSFAVAVTIGVLLHLALLAFNAAMLAILSRLEQKGESVFAKKEYARAVILVASQKTLPVLVAVVEQLGGAFGESGFLVIPCVAAHINQIIIDSIIVNWWRQKDQQFTSAK
;
A
#
# COMPACT_ATOMS: atom_id res chain seq x y z
N MET A 1 -72.37 29.48 30.94
CA MET A 1 -72.87 29.45 29.54
C MET A 1 -72.01 28.43 28.80
N ILE A 2 -72.61 27.33 28.36
CA ILE A 2 -71.95 26.24 27.63
C ILE A 2 -71.87 26.64 26.16
N THR A 3 -70.69 26.58 25.54
CA THR A 3 -70.53 26.65 24.08
C THR A 3 -69.43 25.70 23.59
N HIS A 4 -69.90 24.63 22.97
CA HIS A 4 -69.38 23.77 21.88
C HIS A 4 -67.88 23.67 21.52
N HIS A 5 -67.43 22.41 21.48
CA HIS A 5 -66.69 21.67 20.41
C HIS A 5 -66.04 22.49 19.27
N PRO A 6 -64.79 22.16 18.87
CA PRO A 6 -64.61 21.02 17.94
C PRO A 6 -63.32 20.17 18.11
N SER A 7 -63.47 18.90 17.72
CA SER A 7 -62.48 17.95 17.17
C SER A 7 -60.96 18.25 17.24
N LEU A 8 -60.23 17.40 17.97
CA LEU A 8 -58.87 16.97 17.60
C LEU A 8 -58.72 15.47 17.89
N ILE A 9 -58.66 14.70 16.81
CA ILE A 9 -58.49 13.24 16.78
C ILE A 9 -57.00 12.93 17.05
N ARG A 10 -56.77 12.11 18.09
CA ARG A 10 -55.53 11.35 18.36
C ARG A 10 -55.16 10.47 17.16
N PRO A 11 -53.87 10.24 16.88
CA PRO A 11 -53.27 9.00 17.40
C PRO A 11 -51.79 9.15 17.75
N SER A 12 -51.38 8.74 18.96
CA SER A 12 -50.01 8.33 19.27
C SER A 12 -49.96 7.70 20.65
N VAL A 13 -48.99 6.80 20.82
CA VAL A 13 -48.63 6.04 22.02
C VAL A 13 -49.37 4.71 22.19
N LEU A 14 -49.04 3.75 21.31
CA LEU A 14 -49.07 2.33 21.64
C LEU A 14 -47.65 1.91 22.03
N THR A 15 -47.52 1.67 23.32
CA THR A 15 -46.40 1.07 24.04
C THR A 15 -46.14 -0.35 23.53
N LEU A 16 -45.11 -0.56 22.71
CA LEU A 16 -44.61 -1.90 22.44
C LEU A 16 -43.35 -2.16 23.29
N ARG A 17 -43.53 -3.12 24.20
CA ARG A 17 -42.60 -3.63 25.20
C ARG A 17 -41.20 -3.89 24.67
N ALA A 18 -40.23 -3.48 25.49
CA ALA A 18 -38.84 -3.88 25.44
C ALA A 18 -38.71 -5.39 25.69
N ASP A 19 -38.50 -6.18 24.64
CA ASP A 19 -38.02 -7.57 24.80
C ASP A 19 -37.27 -8.13 23.57
N VAL A 20 -36.60 -7.27 22.78
CA VAL A 20 -35.78 -7.71 21.62
C VAL A 20 -34.30 -7.34 21.75
N LEU A 21 -33.81 -7.05 22.96
CA LEU A 21 -32.37 -6.83 23.22
C LEU A 21 -31.61 -8.06 23.74
N ARG A 22 -32.17 -9.26 23.63
CA ARG A 22 -31.50 -10.52 24.03
C ARG A 22 -31.15 -11.41 22.84
N ARG A 23 -30.30 -10.92 21.93
CA ARG A 23 -29.49 -11.80 21.05
C ARG A 23 -28.06 -11.28 20.99
N ARG A 24 -27.22 -11.78 21.90
CA ARG A 24 -25.75 -11.77 21.74
C ARG A 24 -25.41 -12.73 20.58
N PRO A 25 -24.65 -12.31 19.56
CA PRO A 25 -24.15 -13.22 18.55
C PRO A 25 -23.02 -14.07 19.12
N THR A 26 -23.16 -15.38 18.96
CA THR A 26 -22.12 -16.38 19.21
C THR A 26 -20.92 -16.11 18.30
N LEU A 27 -19.79 -15.75 18.91
CA LEU A 27 -18.49 -15.68 18.25
C LEU A 27 -18.10 -17.08 17.77
N HIS A 28 -18.27 -17.35 16.47
CA HIS A 28 -17.61 -18.47 15.83
C HIS A 28 -16.10 -18.22 15.88
N ALA A 29 -15.41 -19.04 16.67
CA ALA A 29 -13.97 -19.10 16.75
C ALA A 29 -13.40 -19.44 15.36
N VAL A 30 -12.88 -18.42 14.66
CA VAL A 30 -12.05 -18.61 13.48
C VAL A 30 -10.72 -19.19 13.97
N ALA A 31 -10.46 -20.44 13.58
CA ALA A 31 -9.23 -21.16 13.91
C ALA A 31 -8.01 -20.33 13.48
N SER A 32 -7.31 -19.76 14.46
CA SER A 32 -6.01 -19.13 14.27
C SER A 32 -4.99 -20.23 13.93
N ALA A 33 -4.36 -20.10 12.76
CA ALA A 33 -3.22 -20.94 12.41
C ALA A 33 -2.10 -20.77 13.46
N PRO A 34 -1.47 -21.86 13.93
CA PRO A 34 -0.50 -21.77 15.02
C PRO A 34 0.77 -21.04 14.57
N PRO A 35 1.41 -20.25 15.45
CA PRO A 35 2.63 -19.52 15.12
C PRO A 35 3.81 -20.49 14.90
N PRO A 36 4.80 -20.11 14.07
CA PRO A 36 5.96 -20.96 13.81
C PRO A 36 6.78 -21.12 15.09
N ARG A 37 6.98 -22.38 15.52
CA ARG A 37 7.81 -22.72 16.67
C ARG A 37 9.27 -22.40 16.34
N LEU A 38 9.77 -21.28 16.86
CA LEU A 38 11.19 -21.00 16.94
C LEU A 38 11.85 -22.03 17.87
N TRP A 39 12.90 -22.67 17.35
CA TRP A 39 13.69 -23.69 18.04
C TRP A 39 14.15 -23.20 19.42
N SER A 40 13.63 -23.79 20.48
CA SER A 40 14.21 -23.65 21.82
C SER A 40 15.45 -24.52 21.91
N LEU A 41 16.62 -23.87 21.86
CA LEU A 41 17.89 -24.42 22.30
C LEU A 41 17.80 -24.70 23.80
N ARG A 42 17.40 -25.93 24.17
CA ARG A 42 17.39 -26.36 25.57
C ARG A 42 18.81 -26.71 25.99
N ALA A 43 19.39 -25.85 26.82
CA ALA A 43 20.63 -26.09 27.52
C ALA A 43 20.52 -27.34 28.42
N THR A 44 21.56 -28.16 28.33
CA THR A 44 21.76 -29.42 29.03
C THR A 44 22.15 -29.19 30.49
N THR A 45 21.32 -29.62 31.43
CA THR A 45 21.76 -29.97 32.79
C THR A 45 21.11 -31.30 33.17
N GLY A 46 21.95 -32.24 33.62
CA GLY A 46 21.67 -33.67 33.68
C GLY A 46 20.82 -34.13 34.86
N GLY A 47 20.56 -35.44 34.86
CA GLY A 47 20.11 -36.16 36.05
C GLY A 47 19.00 -37.17 35.81
N THR A 48 19.41 -38.44 35.70
CA THR A 48 18.68 -39.69 36.05
C THR A 48 17.53 -40.18 35.17
N SER A 49 17.82 -41.30 34.49
CA SER A 49 16.92 -42.29 33.88
C SER A 49 16.13 -43.10 34.93
N PRO A 50 15.01 -43.76 34.56
CA PRO A 50 15.11 -45.10 33.98
C PRO A 50 14.12 -45.45 32.85
N VAL A 51 14.67 -46.18 31.86
CA VAL A 51 14.20 -47.42 31.20
C VAL A 51 12.71 -47.63 30.86
N SER A 52 12.47 -47.76 29.54
CA SER A 52 11.70 -48.81 28.81
C SER A 52 10.89 -48.11 27.71
N GLY A 53 11.27 -48.16 26.43
CA GLY A 53 11.15 -49.34 25.58
C GLY A 53 10.12 -49.03 24.49
N ASP A 54 10.56 -48.59 23.31
CA ASP A 54 10.10 -49.06 21.99
C ASP A 54 10.71 -48.17 20.88
N GLY A 55 11.42 -48.83 19.97
CA GLY A 55 12.25 -48.28 18.92
C GLY A 55 11.44 -47.80 17.73
N GLY A 56 10.64 -46.75 17.91
CA GLY A 56 10.03 -46.01 16.81
C GLY A 56 10.83 -44.77 16.48
N LYS A 57 11.97 -44.88 15.77
CA LYS A 57 12.55 -43.73 15.07
C LYS A 57 11.56 -43.31 13.98
N ARG A 58 10.51 -42.57 14.34
CA ARG A 58 9.65 -41.85 13.40
C ARG A 58 10.57 -40.91 12.64
N ALA A 59 10.94 -41.30 11.42
CA ALA A 59 11.54 -40.41 10.45
C ALA A 59 10.59 -39.22 10.32
N VAL A 60 10.99 -38.07 10.85
CA VAL A 60 10.29 -36.80 10.60
C VAL A 60 10.31 -36.64 9.07
N PRO A 61 9.16 -36.57 8.39
CA PRO A 61 9.14 -36.41 6.94
C PRO A 61 9.94 -35.17 6.58
N LEU A 62 10.94 -35.32 5.70
CA LEU A 62 11.66 -34.19 5.12
C LEU A 62 10.61 -33.23 4.53
N PRO A 63 10.65 -31.92 4.85
CA PRO A 63 9.70 -30.98 4.29
C PRO A 63 9.82 -31.03 2.76
N THR A 64 8.74 -31.47 2.11
CA THR A 64 8.65 -31.49 0.65
C THR A 64 8.86 -30.06 0.15
N ARG A 65 9.89 -29.83 -0.68
CA ARG A 65 10.24 -28.50 -1.19
C ARG A 65 9.09 -27.84 -1.97
N GLY A 66 8.21 -28.64 -2.57
CA GLY A 66 7.06 -28.17 -3.38
C GLY A 66 6.11 -27.24 -2.61
N PRO A 67 5.45 -27.71 -1.53
CA PRO A 67 4.57 -26.86 -0.70
C PRO A 67 5.25 -25.61 -0.14
N ALA A 68 6.52 -25.72 0.26
CA ALA A 68 7.27 -24.57 0.78
C ALA A 68 7.55 -23.52 -0.31
N LEU A 69 7.95 -23.96 -1.50
CA LEU A 69 8.18 -23.08 -2.66
C LEU A 69 6.88 -22.40 -3.10
N LEU A 70 5.78 -23.17 -3.19
CA LEU A 70 4.47 -22.62 -3.55
C LEU A 70 3.99 -21.60 -2.50
N GLY A 71 4.21 -21.88 -1.22
CA GLY A 71 3.96 -20.94 -0.13
C GLY A 71 4.76 -19.65 -0.29
N PHE A 72 6.06 -19.75 -0.56
CA PHE A 72 6.94 -18.60 -0.79
C PHE A 72 6.49 -17.75 -1.98
N VAL A 73 6.19 -18.38 -3.13
CA VAL A 73 5.73 -17.69 -4.34
C VAL A 73 4.41 -16.97 -4.06
N ARG A 74 3.47 -17.63 -3.38
CA ARG A 74 2.17 -17.03 -3.02
C ARG A 74 2.33 -15.82 -2.10
N SER A 75 3.25 -15.89 -1.13
CA SER A 75 3.50 -14.79 -0.19
C SER A 75 4.28 -13.63 -0.79
N ASN A 76 5.12 -13.87 -1.81
CA ASN A 76 6.01 -12.87 -2.42
C ASN A 76 5.67 -12.60 -3.89
N PHE A 77 4.41 -12.83 -4.29
CA PHE A 77 4.00 -12.80 -5.69
C PHE A 77 4.26 -11.43 -6.36
N LEU A 78 3.95 -10.33 -5.68
CA LEU A 78 4.14 -8.98 -6.24
C LEU A 78 5.61 -8.66 -6.53
N PRO A 79 6.56 -8.78 -5.57
CA PRO A 79 7.98 -8.62 -5.87
C PRO A 79 8.47 -9.53 -7.01
N LEU A 80 8.05 -10.80 -7.01
CA LEU A 80 8.44 -11.76 -8.05
C LEU A 80 7.90 -11.36 -9.43
N ALA A 81 6.66 -10.89 -9.51
CA ALA A 81 6.06 -10.42 -10.76
C ALA A 81 6.80 -9.19 -11.29
N LEU A 82 7.09 -8.20 -10.44
CA LEU A 82 7.82 -6.99 -10.82
C LEU A 82 9.25 -7.30 -11.29
N ILE A 83 10.00 -8.09 -10.53
CA ILE A 83 11.36 -8.51 -10.88
C ILE A 83 11.34 -9.35 -12.15
N GLY A 84 10.40 -10.29 -12.25
CA GLY A 84 10.19 -11.10 -13.44
C GLY A 84 9.91 -10.26 -14.68
N GLY A 85 9.07 -9.23 -14.58
CA GLY A 85 8.80 -8.30 -15.67
C GLY A 85 10.05 -7.55 -16.13
N ILE A 86 10.87 -7.08 -15.20
CA ILE A 86 12.16 -6.43 -15.53
C ILE A 86 13.08 -7.42 -16.23
N ILE A 87 13.27 -8.62 -15.68
CA ILE A 87 14.16 -9.65 -16.25
C ILE A 87 13.70 -10.03 -17.66
N LEU A 88 12.40 -10.29 -17.87
CA LEU A 88 11.86 -10.64 -19.18
C LEU A 88 12.10 -9.52 -20.20
N GLY A 89 11.96 -8.25 -19.81
CA GLY A 89 12.21 -7.13 -20.71
C GLY A 89 13.69 -6.96 -21.07
N LEU A 90 14.60 -7.34 -20.17
CA LEU A 90 16.04 -7.36 -20.43
C LEU A 90 16.47 -8.56 -21.30
N LEU A 91 15.82 -9.71 -21.15
CA LEU A 91 16.13 -10.92 -21.92
C LEU A 91 15.61 -10.84 -23.36
N ASP A 92 14.33 -10.52 -23.54
CA ASP A 92 13.70 -10.37 -24.85
C ASP A 92 12.79 -9.12 -24.88
N PRO A 93 13.25 -8.02 -25.51
CA PRO A 93 12.46 -6.80 -25.59
C PRO A 93 11.33 -6.90 -26.64
N THR A 94 11.31 -7.91 -27.51
CA THR A 94 10.47 -7.94 -28.72
C THR A 94 8.98 -7.88 -28.36
N LEU A 95 8.55 -8.75 -27.44
CA LEU A 95 7.17 -8.81 -26.98
C LEU A 95 6.77 -7.58 -26.16
N GLY A 96 7.68 -7.02 -25.37
CA GLY A 96 7.40 -5.79 -24.62
C GLY A 96 7.25 -4.56 -25.53
N CYS A 97 8.07 -4.46 -26.58
CA CYS A 97 7.94 -3.43 -27.62
C CYS A 97 6.65 -3.59 -28.43
N LEU A 98 6.23 -4.83 -28.72
CA LEU A 98 4.94 -5.10 -29.34
C LEU A 98 3.78 -4.69 -28.42
N ALA A 99 3.85 -5.04 -27.13
CA ALA A 99 2.86 -4.64 -26.13
C ALA A 99 2.75 -3.11 -25.99
N HIS A 100 3.87 -2.38 -26.09
CA HIS A 100 3.86 -0.91 -26.17
C HIS A 100 3.08 -0.42 -27.40
N LYS A 101 3.32 -1.01 -28.58
CA LYS A 101 2.62 -0.62 -29.82
C LYS A 101 1.09 -0.73 -29.69
N TYR A 102 0.61 -1.72 -28.94
CA TYR A 102 -0.81 -1.91 -28.64
C TYR A 102 -1.30 -1.16 -27.39
N SER A 103 -0.51 -0.25 -26.82
CA SER A 103 -0.86 0.52 -25.63
C SER A 103 -1.26 -0.33 -24.41
N LEU A 104 -0.68 -1.53 -24.28
CA LEU A 104 -1.04 -2.47 -23.20
C LEU A 104 -0.77 -1.89 -21.80
N SER A 105 0.22 -0.99 -21.68
CA SER A 105 0.51 -0.19 -20.48
C SER A 105 -0.72 0.58 -19.98
N LYS A 106 -1.47 1.23 -20.88
CA LYS A 106 -2.66 2.03 -20.56
C LYS A 106 -3.81 1.16 -20.09
N TYR A 107 -4.08 0.07 -20.81
CA TYR A 107 -5.10 -0.90 -20.41
C TYR A 107 -4.77 -1.59 -19.09
N SER A 108 -3.49 -1.91 -18.89
CA SER A 108 -3.02 -2.47 -17.63
C SER A 108 -3.25 -1.52 -16.46
N THR A 109 -2.84 -0.26 -16.61
CA THR A 109 -3.08 0.80 -15.62
C THR A 109 -4.57 0.93 -15.32
N PHE A 110 -5.42 1.03 -16.34
CA PHE A 110 -6.86 1.09 -16.19
C PHE A 110 -7.41 -0.10 -15.39
N GLY A 111 -6.98 -1.33 -15.73
CA GLY A 111 -7.38 -2.55 -15.04
C GLY A 111 -6.98 -2.58 -13.57
N ILE A 112 -5.77 -2.11 -13.22
CA ILE A 112 -5.31 -2.02 -11.81
C ILE A 112 -6.24 -1.14 -10.99
N PHE A 113 -6.68 0.00 -11.53
CA PHE A 113 -7.57 0.92 -10.82
C PHE A 113 -9.01 0.41 -10.75
N VAL A 114 -9.50 -0.31 -11.76
CA VAL A 114 -10.79 -1.03 -11.67
C VAL A 114 -10.75 -2.07 -10.55
N ILE A 115 -9.69 -2.90 -10.49
CA ILE A 115 -9.51 -3.90 -9.43
C ILE A 115 -9.42 -3.22 -8.06
N SER A 116 -8.73 -2.08 -7.99
CA SER A 116 -8.64 -1.29 -6.76
C SER A 116 -10.00 -0.79 -6.29
N GLY A 117 -10.84 -0.29 -7.20
CA GLY A 117 -12.23 0.09 -6.90
C GLY A 117 -13.08 -1.09 -6.42
N LEU A 118 -12.97 -2.25 -7.09
CA LEU A 118 -13.71 -3.48 -6.75
C LEU A 118 -13.35 -4.05 -5.37
N THR A 119 -12.12 -3.83 -4.92
CA THR A 119 -11.60 -4.36 -3.64
C THR A 119 -11.77 -3.38 -2.47
N LEU A 120 -12.10 -2.11 -2.75
CA LEU A 120 -12.25 -1.04 -1.78
C LEU A 120 -13.55 -1.15 -0.97
N ARG A 121 -13.45 -1.42 0.34
CA ARG A 121 -14.58 -1.52 1.27
C ARG A 121 -14.88 -0.17 1.95
N THR A 122 -15.93 0.53 1.54
CA THR A 122 -16.29 1.85 2.12
C THR A 122 -16.88 1.77 3.52
N ARG A 123 -17.43 0.62 3.91
CA ARG A 123 -18.00 0.42 5.26
C ARG A 123 -17.01 0.68 6.40
N GLU A 124 -15.71 0.59 6.12
CA GLU A 124 -14.65 0.82 7.11
C GLU A 124 -14.23 2.29 7.21
N LEU A 125 -14.68 3.17 6.29
CA LEU A 125 -14.26 4.58 6.23
C LEU A 125 -14.89 5.43 7.35
N GLY A 126 -16.14 5.16 7.70
CA GLY A 126 -16.90 5.97 8.66
C GLY A 126 -16.30 5.99 10.07
N ALA A 127 -15.54 4.95 10.45
CA ALA A 127 -14.91 4.84 11.75
C ALA A 127 -13.67 5.75 11.92
N ALA A 128 -13.24 6.48 10.89
CA ALA A 128 -12.04 7.31 10.94
C ALA A 128 -12.27 8.76 11.46
N LEU A 129 -13.51 9.16 11.75
CA LEU A 129 -13.82 10.56 12.11
C LEU A 129 -13.15 11.00 13.41
N GLU A 130 -13.01 10.12 14.40
CA GLU A 130 -12.35 10.45 15.67
C GLU A 130 -10.83 10.68 15.52
N ALA A 131 -10.22 10.14 14.47
CA ALA A 131 -8.79 10.23 14.24
C ALA A 131 -8.42 11.28 13.16
N TRP A 132 -9.32 12.22 12.88
CA TRP A 132 -9.11 13.25 11.84
C TRP A 132 -7.82 14.05 11.99
N PRO A 133 -7.30 14.42 13.18
CA PRO A 133 -6.04 15.17 13.29
C PRO A 133 -4.85 14.34 12.80
N ALA A 134 -4.82 13.06 13.16
CA ALA A 134 -3.80 12.11 12.69
C ALA A 134 -3.92 11.89 11.17
N GLY A 135 -5.15 11.79 10.66
CA GLY A 135 -5.41 11.67 9.22
C GLY A 135 -4.96 12.90 8.44
N LEU A 136 -5.26 14.10 8.92
CA LEU A 136 -4.86 15.36 8.28
C LEU A 136 -3.34 15.53 8.26
N TYR A 137 -2.67 15.22 9.37
CA TYR A 137 -1.21 15.17 9.42
C TYR A 137 -0.66 14.16 8.39
N GLY A 138 -1.20 12.94 8.35
CA GLY A 138 -0.79 11.91 7.40
C GLY A 138 -0.96 12.37 5.94
N LEU A 139 -2.08 13.01 5.60
CA LEU A 139 -2.31 13.57 4.27
C LEU A 139 -1.31 14.68 3.93
N GLY A 140 -1.04 15.60 4.86
CA GLY A 140 0.00 16.62 4.68
C GLY A 140 1.39 16.02 4.48
N SER A 141 1.72 14.96 5.21
CA SER A 141 2.99 14.24 5.05
C SER A 141 3.11 13.59 3.67
N ILE A 142 2.05 12.91 3.22
CA ILE A 142 2.00 12.22 1.91
C ILE A 142 2.08 13.20 0.75
N LEU A 143 1.25 14.25 0.78
CA LEU A 143 0.94 15.07 -0.40
C LEU A 143 1.64 16.43 -0.42
N LEU A 144 2.24 16.87 0.68
CA LEU A 144 2.93 18.17 0.75
C LEU A 144 4.39 18.02 1.18
N PHE A 145 4.64 17.38 2.33
CA PHE A 145 6.00 17.24 2.85
C PHE A 145 6.86 16.32 1.97
N THR A 146 6.36 15.14 1.61
CA THR A 146 7.18 14.22 0.81
C THR A 146 7.45 14.76 -0.60
N PRO A 147 6.48 15.34 -1.33
CA PRO A 147 6.78 16.00 -2.61
C PRO A 147 7.74 17.18 -2.44
N PHE A 148 7.69 17.90 -1.32
CA PHE A 148 8.70 18.92 -1.00
C PHE A 148 10.11 18.33 -0.93
N LEU A 149 10.30 17.09 -0.46
CA LEU A 149 11.62 16.43 -0.49
C LEU A 149 12.16 16.18 -1.90
N ALA A 150 11.29 16.13 -2.92
CA ALA A 150 11.70 15.92 -4.31
C ALA A 150 12.70 17.00 -4.79
N GLN A 151 12.59 18.24 -4.29
CA GLN A 151 13.52 19.31 -4.65
C GLN A 151 14.96 19.03 -4.22
N PHE A 152 15.16 18.38 -3.07
CA PHE A 152 16.50 18.02 -2.59
C PHE A 152 17.04 16.81 -3.34
N ILE A 153 16.18 15.86 -3.70
CA ILE A 153 16.55 14.73 -4.54
C ILE A 153 17.03 15.26 -5.90
N MET A 154 16.33 16.21 -6.51
CA MET A 154 16.69 16.82 -7.79
C MET A 154 18.05 17.56 -7.78
N GLN A 155 18.61 17.89 -6.61
CA GLN A 155 19.95 18.49 -6.51
C GLN A 155 21.08 17.46 -6.64
N VAL A 156 20.78 16.17 -6.50
CA VAL A 156 21.78 15.09 -6.59
C VAL A 156 22.24 14.95 -8.04
N GLN A 157 23.47 15.38 -8.32
CA GLN A 157 24.11 15.16 -9.62
C GLN A 157 24.47 13.69 -9.76
N PHE A 158 23.83 12.99 -10.69
CA PHE A 158 23.98 11.55 -10.87
C PHE A 158 23.80 11.15 -12.33
N PHE A 159 24.40 10.02 -12.72
CA PHE A 159 24.26 9.47 -14.06
C PHE A 159 23.79 8.00 -14.03
N PRO A 160 22.70 7.64 -14.73
CA PRO A 160 21.83 8.51 -15.54
C PRO A 160 20.97 9.46 -14.67
N PRO A 161 20.73 10.72 -15.09
CA PRO A 161 19.94 11.69 -14.31
C PRO A 161 18.49 11.24 -14.11
N GLU A 162 17.94 10.45 -15.04
CA GLU A 162 16.60 9.88 -14.98
C GLU A 162 16.38 9.02 -13.74
N PHE A 163 17.44 8.43 -13.15
CA PHE A 163 17.27 7.69 -11.90
C PHE A 163 16.86 8.60 -10.74
N ILE A 164 17.42 9.82 -10.71
CA ILE A 164 17.11 10.83 -9.71
C ILE A 164 15.75 11.46 -10.00
N THR A 165 15.48 11.80 -11.27
CA THR A 165 14.17 12.31 -11.69
C THR A 165 13.05 11.31 -11.38
N GLY A 166 13.28 10.01 -11.62
CA GLY A 166 12.37 8.92 -11.26
C GLY A 166 12.05 8.91 -9.77
N LEU A 167 13.07 8.90 -8.91
CA LEU A 167 12.88 8.91 -7.46
C LEU A 167 12.21 10.20 -6.95
N ALA A 168 12.54 11.35 -7.55
CA ALA A 168 11.87 12.61 -7.26
C ALA A 168 10.38 12.57 -7.64
N MET A 169 10.04 12.02 -8.82
CA MET A 169 8.64 11.80 -9.20
C MET A 169 7.94 10.85 -8.24
N PHE A 170 8.62 9.80 -7.78
CA PHE A 170 8.07 8.85 -6.82
C PHE A 170 7.69 9.54 -5.50
N CYS A 171 8.48 10.50 -5.02
CA CYS A 171 8.12 11.35 -3.88
C CYS A 171 6.82 12.15 -4.08
N CYS A 172 6.53 12.56 -5.31
CA CYS A 172 5.31 13.30 -5.64
C CYS A 172 4.05 12.43 -5.63
N MET A 173 4.19 11.10 -5.62
CA MET A 173 3.05 10.19 -5.68
C MET A 173 2.27 10.12 -4.36
N PRO A 174 0.98 9.78 -4.39
CA PRO A 174 0.23 9.45 -3.18
C PRO A 174 0.69 8.11 -2.58
N THR A 175 0.03 7.68 -1.51
CA THR A 175 0.33 6.39 -0.87
C THR A 175 -0.26 5.20 -1.63
N THR A 176 0.18 4.00 -1.29
CA THR A 176 -0.29 2.75 -1.89
C THR A 176 -1.76 2.48 -1.58
N LEU A 177 -2.46 1.80 -2.50
CA LEU A 177 -3.90 1.53 -2.35
C LEU A 177 -4.23 0.40 -1.37
N SER A 178 -3.27 -0.50 -1.08
CA SER A 178 -3.56 -1.72 -0.32
C SER A 178 -2.50 -2.13 0.69
N SER A 179 -1.20 -2.03 0.38
CA SER A 179 -0.14 -2.54 1.26
C SER A 179 -0.12 -1.79 2.59
N GLY A 180 -0.23 -0.46 2.59
CA GLY A 180 -0.26 0.35 3.81
C GLY A 180 -1.44 -0.02 4.73
N VAL A 181 -2.64 -0.20 4.17
CA VAL A 181 -3.84 -0.61 4.91
C VAL A 181 -3.70 -2.02 5.47
N THR A 182 -3.22 -2.96 4.65
CA THR A 182 -3.05 -4.37 5.04
C THR A 182 -2.04 -4.52 6.16
N LEU A 183 -0.90 -3.84 6.04
CA LEU A 183 0.16 -3.87 7.06
C LEU A 183 -0.28 -3.20 8.36
N THR A 184 -1.06 -2.11 8.27
CA THR A 184 -1.68 -1.48 9.44
C THR A 184 -2.62 -2.46 10.14
N GLN A 185 -3.49 -3.14 9.40
CA GLN A 185 -4.41 -4.13 9.97
C GLN A 185 -3.65 -5.30 10.61
N LEU A 186 -2.58 -5.79 9.97
CA LEU A 186 -1.78 -6.90 10.45
C LEU A 186 -1.11 -6.61 11.81
N VAL A 187 -0.72 -5.35 12.04
CA VAL A 187 -0.11 -4.91 13.31
C VAL A 187 -1.13 -4.41 14.34
N GLY A 188 -2.43 -4.56 14.08
CA GLY A 188 -3.48 -4.05 14.96
C GLY A 188 -3.49 -2.52 15.07
N GLY A 189 -3.07 -1.81 14.02
CA GLY A 189 -3.28 -0.38 13.90
C GLY A 189 -4.70 -0.04 13.43
N ASN A 190 -5.05 1.25 13.40
CA ASN A 190 -6.38 1.67 12.98
C ASN A 190 -6.51 1.58 11.44
N SER A 191 -7.10 0.48 10.98
CA SER A 191 -7.29 0.20 9.55
C SER A 191 -8.28 1.15 8.88
N ALA A 192 -9.25 1.69 9.62
CA ALA A 192 -10.19 2.70 9.11
C ALA A 192 -9.48 4.00 8.74
N LEU A 193 -8.60 4.49 9.62
CA LEU A 193 -7.76 5.67 9.40
C LEU A 193 -6.78 5.43 8.24
N ALA A 194 -6.13 4.27 8.21
CA ALA A 194 -5.24 3.91 7.11
C ALA A 194 -5.97 3.92 5.77
N LEU A 195 -7.18 3.34 5.72
CA LEU A 195 -8.03 3.35 4.54
C LEU A 195 -8.46 4.76 4.15
N ALA A 196 -8.84 5.59 5.12
CA ALA A 196 -9.24 6.99 4.89
C ALA A 196 -8.11 7.80 4.26
N MET A 197 -6.91 7.76 4.84
CA MET A 197 -5.73 8.43 4.29
C MET A 197 -5.37 7.89 2.90
N THR A 198 -5.50 6.58 2.69
CA THR A 198 -5.23 5.94 1.41
C THR A 198 -6.16 6.47 0.32
N VAL A 199 -7.47 6.46 0.56
CA VAL A 199 -8.48 6.95 -0.39
C VAL A 199 -8.32 8.45 -0.62
N ALA A 200 -8.26 9.24 0.44
CA ALA A 200 -8.15 10.69 0.34
C ALA A 200 -6.86 11.11 -0.36
N SER A 201 -5.72 10.48 -0.06
CA SER A 201 -4.47 10.83 -0.73
C SER A 201 -4.47 10.47 -2.22
N ASN A 202 -5.06 9.34 -2.62
CA ASN A 202 -5.15 8.96 -4.03
C ASN A 202 -6.12 9.87 -4.81
N LEU A 203 -7.23 10.31 -4.19
CA LEU A 203 -8.17 11.26 -4.81
C LEU A 203 -7.57 12.66 -4.93
N LEU A 204 -7.03 13.20 -3.85
CA LEU A 204 -6.36 14.51 -3.85
C LEU A 204 -5.10 14.50 -4.72
N GLY A 205 -4.43 13.35 -4.81
CA GLY A 205 -3.26 13.12 -5.64
C GLY A 205 -3.50 13.40 -7.12
N ILE A 206 -4.72 13.22 -7.64
CA ILE A 206 -5.05 13.52 -9.04
C ILE A 206 -4.79 15.00 -9.36
N ILE A 207 -5.04 15.90 -8.41
CA ILE A 207 -4.80 17.34 -8.54
C ILE A 207 -3.38 17.69 -8.11
N ILE A 208 -2.92 17.15 -6.98
CA ILE A 208 -1.66 17.55 -6.36
C ILE A 208 -0.44 17.00 -7.11
N VAL A 209 -0.53 15.82 -7.73
CA VAL A 209 0.60 15.22 -8.47
C VAL A 209 1.04 16.13 -9.63
N PRO A 210 0.18 16.53 -10.59
CA PRO A 210 0.59 17.43 -11.66
C PRO A 210 1.22 18.73 -11.14
N LEU A 211 0.63 19.33 -10.09
CA LEU A 211 1.14 20.57 -9.48
C LEU A 211 2.51 20.37 -8.82
N SER A 212 2.70 19.25 -8.13
CA SER A 212 3.96 18.92 -7.46
C SER A 212 5.07 18.67 -8.48
N LEU A 213 4.77 17.96 -9.57
CA LEU A 213 5.73 17.71 -10.64
C LEU A 213 6.13 19.00 -11.35
N ALA A 214 5.15 19.87 -11.65
CA ALA A 214 5.38 21.18 -12.24
C ALA A 214 6.30 22.04 -11.33
N LYS A 215 6.03 22.05 -10.03
CA LYS A 215 6.76 22.88 -9.06
C LYS A 215 8.17 22.36 -8.75
N TYR A 216 8.33 21.05 -8.53
CA TYR A 216 9.56 20.50 -7.94
C TYR A 216 10.47 19.80 -8.95
N ILE A 217 9.99 19.46 -10.16
CA ILE A 217 10.75 18.64 -11.12
C ILE A 217 10.93 19.33 -12.47
N SER A 218 9.87 19.94 -13.01
CA SER A 218 9.83 20.55 -14.36
C SER A 218 11.04 21.43 -14.66
N ASN A 219 11.37 22.34 -13.75
CA ASN A 219 12.50 23.27 -13.90
C ASN A 219 13.85 22.55 -13.88
N GLY A 220 14.00 21.50 -13.09
CA GLY A 220 15.24 20.72 -13.01
C GLY A 220 15.49 19.87 -14.26
N VAL A 221 14.44 19.51 -15.00
CA VAL A 221 14.53 18.80 -16.28
C VAL A 221 14.61 19.76 -17.47
N GLY A 222 14.19 21.02 -17.32
CA GLY A 222 14.22 22.02 -18.38
C GLY A 222 13.04 21.94 -19.35
N VAL A 223 11.91 21.36 -18.94
CA VAL A 223 10.69 21.25 -19.74
C VAL A 223 9.53 21.93 -19.04
N SER A 224 8.56 22.45 -19.81
CA SER A 224 7.29 22.95 -19.26
C SER A 224 6.25 21.82 -19.23
N LEU A 225 5.71 21.51 -18.05
CA LEU A 225 4.79 20.40 -17.87
C LEU A 225 3.37 20.79 -18.30
N PRO A 226 2.73 20.07 -19.24
CA PRO A 226 1.33 20.29 -19.62
C PRO A 226 0.39 19.78 -18.50
N THR A 227 0.35 20.53 -17.40
CA THR A 227 -0.32 20.16 -16.14
C THR A 227 -1.79 19.81 -16.33
N GLU A 228 -2.49 20.55 -17.19
CA GLU A 228 -3.90 20.31 -17.51
C GLU A 228 -4.10 18.97 -18.24
N GLN A 229 -3.25 18.67 -19.22
CA GLN A 229 -3.30 17.41 -19.95
C GLN A 229 -2.98 16.22 -19.06
N LEU A 230 -1.99 16.37 -18.18
CA LEU A 230 -1.67 15.34 -17.19
C LEU A 230 -2.85 15.14 -16.23
N PHE A 231 -3.46 16.20 -15.72
CA PHE A 231 -4.68 16.11 -14.88
C PHE A 231 -5.80 15.32 -15.59
N LYS A 232 -6.17 15.73 -16.81
CA LYS A 232 -7.19 15.03 -17.63
C LYS A 232 -6.83 13.55 -17.81
N SER A 233 -5.57 13.27 -18.09
CA SER A 233 -5.05 11.92 -18.28
C SER A 233 -5.14 11.07 -17.00
N LEU A 234 -4.84 11.63 -15.83
CA LEU A 234 -4.98 10.95 -14.53
C LEU A 234 -6.44 10.71 -14.16
N VAL A 235 -7.34 11.66 -14.47
CA VAL A 235 -8.78 11.44 -14.31
C VAL A 235 -9.23 10.23 -15.14
N THR A 236 -8.85 10.17 -16.43
CA THR A 236 -9.26 9.08 -17.32
C THR A 236 -8.62 7.74 -16.95
N SER A 237 -7.34 7.74 -16.56
CA SER A 237 -6.59 6.50 -16.32
C SER A 237 -6.68 5.97 -14.89
N LEU A 238 -7.04 6.81 -13.90
CA LEU A 238 -7.08 6.43 -12.49
C LEU A 238 -8.47 6.62 -11.88
N LEU A 239 -9.03 7.84 -11.96
CA LEU A 239 -10.27 8.18 -11.26
C LEU A 239 -11.48 7.44 -11.84
N ILE A 240 -11.67 7.54 -13.16
CA ILE A 240 -12.76 6.86 -13.86
C ILE A 240 -12.75 5.34 -13.61
N PRO A 241 -11.65 4.59 -13.85
CA PRO A 241 -11.63 3.15 -13.58
C PRO A 241 -11.84 2.80 -12.11
N LEU A 242 -11.28 3.59 -11.18
CA LEU A 242 -11.52 3.39 -9.75
C LEU A 242 -13.01 3.55 -9.41
N ILE A 243 -13.67 4.59 -9.95
CA ILE A 243 -15.10 4.81 -9.76
C ILE A 243 -15.90 3.67 -10.38
N ILE A 244 -15.57 3.20 -11.60
CA ILE A 244 -16.25 2.09 -12.25
C ILE A 244 -16.19 0.84 -11.38
N GLY A 245 -14.99 0.46 -10.92
CA GLY A 245 -14.82 -0.70 -10.05
C GLY A 245 -15.56 -0.53 -8.72
N LYS A 246 -15.56 0.69 -8.17
CA LYS A 246 -16.22 1.00 -6.91
C LYS A 246 -17.75 0.94 -7.02
N VAL A 247 -18.32 1.54 -8.06
CA VAL A 247 -19.76 1.51 -8.33
C VAL A 247 -20.22 0.08 -8.59
N ALA A 248 -19.50 -0.69 -9.40
CA ALA A 248 -19.81 -2.09 -9.66
C ALA A 248 -19.89 -2.93 -8.37
N ARG A 249 -18.98 -2.68 -7.41
CA ARG A 249 -19.00 -3.31 -6.10
C ARG A 249 -20.23 -2.91 -5.27
N GLU A 250 -20.53 -1.61 -5.18
CA GLU A 250 -21.57 -1.10 -4.28
C GLU A 250 -23.00 -1.35 -4.81
N THR A 251 -23.19 -1.36 -6.12
CA THR A 251 -24.51 -1.59 -6.74
C THR A 251 -24.90 -3.07 -6.76
N SER A 252 -23.94 -4.00 -6.74
CA SER A 252 -24.21 -5.43 -6.81
C SER A 252 -23.60 -6.19 -5.64
N LYS A 253 -24.46 -6.67 -4.74
CA LYS A 253 -24.06 -7.56 -3.65
C LYS A 253 -23.36 -8.82 -4.16
N GLY A 254 -23.82 -9.38 -5.28
CA GLY A 254 -23.18 -10.55 -5.90
C GLY A 254 -21.74 -10.29 -6.34
N ILE A 255 -21.45 -9.11 -6.89
CA ILE A 255 -20.08 -8.69 -7.23
C ILE A 255 -19.27 -8.48 -5.95
N ALA A 256 -19.82 -7.81 -4.94
CA ALA A 256 -19.12 -7.60 -3.67
C ALA A 256 -18.70 -8.91 -2.99
N ASP A 257 -19.62 -9.87 -2.91
CA ASP A 257 -19.41 -11.20 -2.33
C ASP A 257 -18.41 -12.01 -3.17
N PHE A 258 -18.52 -11.97 -4.51
CA PHE A 258 -17.56 -12.61 -5.42
C PHE A 258 -16.14 -12.06 -5.23
N VAL A 259 -15.99 -10.73 -5.20
CA VAL A 259 -14.68 -10.09 -5.01
C VAL A 259 -14.10 -10.44 -3.63
N ASP A 260 -14.94 -10.45 -2.59
CA ASP A 260 -14.50 -10.79 -1.24
C ASP A 260 -14.09 -12.26 -1.11
N GLY A 261 -14.76 -13.19 -1.81
CA GLY A 261 -14.36 -14.59 -1.92
C GLY A 261 -13.09 -14.81 -2.74
N ASN A 262 -12.77 -13.92 -3.69
CA ASN A 262 -11.67 -14.07 -4.65
C ASN A 262 -10.55 -13.03 -4.50
N ARG A 263 -10.40 -12.41 -3.32
CA ARG A 263 -9.43 -11.31 -3.08
C ARG A 263 -8.01 -11.62 -3.52
N GLN A 264 -7.55 -12.85 -3.29
CA GLN A 264 -6.21 -13.25 -3.71
C GLN A 264 -6.08 -13.26 -5.24
N GLY A 265 -7.09 -13.73 -5.96
CA GLY A 265 -7.11 -13.71 -7.43
C GLY A 265 -7.01 -12.28 -7.96
N PHE A 266 -7.76 -11.35 -7.38
CA PHE A 266 -7.67 -9.93 -7.72
C PHE A 266 -6.31 -9.31 -7.37
N SER A 267 -5.71 -9.69 -6.23
CA SER A 267 -4.35 -9.25 -5.87
C SER A 267 -3.30 -9.76 -6.84
N VAL A 268 -3.41 -11.02 -7.27
CA VAL A 268 -2.52 -11.62 -8.28
C VAL A 268 -2.72 -10.94 -9.63
N ALA A 269 -3.96 -10.76 -10.08
CA ALA A 269 -4.27 -10.06 -11.33
C ALA A 269 -3.72 -8.63 -11.34
N SER A 270 -3.92 -7.88 -10.24
CA SER A 270 -3.36 -6.53 -10.08
C SER A 270 -1.83 -6.52 -10.13
N ALA A 271 -1.17 -7.49 -9.48
CA ALA A 271 0.28 -7.63 -9.53
C ALA A 271 0.81 -7.99 -10.94
N VAL A 272 0.12 -8.88 -11.67
CA VAL A 272 0.45 -9.20 -13.06
C VAL A 272 0.31 -7.97 -13.95
N LEU A 273 -0.83 -7.29 -13.89
CA LEU A 273 -1.04 -6.04 -14.63
C LEU A 273 0.05 -5.02 -14.31
N LEU A 274 0.32 -4.79 -13.02
CA LEU A 274 1.37 -3.86 -12.62
C LEU A 274 2.74 -4.26 -13.17
N SER A 275 3.08 -5.56 -13.20
CA SER A 275 4.35 -6.04 -13.77
C SER A 275 4.49 -5.87 -15.27
N LEU A 276 3.37 -5.84 -16.02
CA LEU A 276 3.40 -5.60 -17.47
C LEU A 276 4.00 -4.24 -17.79
N VAL A 277 3.83 -3.23 -16.94
CA VAL A 277 4.28 -1.88 -17.30
C VAL A 277 5.79 -1.70 -17.17
N PRO A 278 6.44 -2.04 -16.04
CA PRO A 278 7.91 -2.09 -15.99
C PRO A 278 8.49 -2.99 -17.06
N TRP A 279 7.87 -4.15 -17.35
CA TRP A 279 8.28 -5.01 -18.46
C TRP A 279 8.30 -4.27 -19.80
N ILE A 280 7.23 -3.57 -20.15
CA ILE A 280 7.12 -2.77 -21.37
C ILE A 280 8.17 -1.66 -21.40
N GLN A 281 8.29 -0.85 -20.33
CA GLN A 281 9.21 0.29 -20.31
C GLN A 281 10.68 -0.15 -20.35
N VAL A 282 11.03 -1.24 -19.65
CA VAL A 282 12.37 -1.84 -19.70
C VAL A 282 12.67 -2.40 -21.07
N SER A 283 11.72 -3.09 -21.72
CA SER A 283 11.90 -3.63 -23.07
C SER A 283 12.25 -2.53 -24.08
N ARG A 284 11.55 -1.39 -24.00
CA ARG A 284 11.80 -0.23 -24.86
C ARG A 284 13.16 0.42 -24.60
N SER A 285 13.55 0.49 -23.33
CA SER A 285 14.78 1.17 -22.90
C SER A 285 15.99 0.24 -22.82
N ARG A 286 15.83 -1.04 -23.19
CA ARG A 286 16.85 -2.09 -23.03
C ARG A 286 18.22 -1.71 -23.61
N PRO A 287 18.34 -1.17 -24.85
CA PRO A 287 19.66 -0.83 -25.40
C PRO A 287 20.44 0.15 -24.53
N LEU A 288 19.73 1.09 -23.89
CA LEU A 288 20.32 2.06 -22.98
C LEU A 288 20.56 1.44 -21.59
N ILE A 289 19.66 0.60 -21.09
CA ILE A 289 19.86 -0.06 -19.78
C ILE A 289 21.10 -0.94 -19.76
N LEU A 290 21.41 -1.62 -20.87
CA LEU A 290 22.60 -2.47 -20.95
C LEU A 290 23.92 -1.67 -20.95
N SER A 291 23.89 -0.37 -21.22
CA SER A 291 25.08 0.50 -21.12
C SER A 291 25.26 1.12 -19.73
N VAL A 292 24.27 1.00 -18.84
CA VAL A 292 24.34 1.54 -17.47
C VAL A 292 25.17 0.62 -16.58
N GLN A 293 26.07 1.23 -15.81
CA GLN A 293 26.88 0.50 -14.84
C GLN A 293 26.00 -0.06 -13.70
N VAL A 294 26.28 -1.30 -13.29
CA VAL A 294 25.61 -1.95 -12.13
C VAL A 294 25.72 -1.09 -10.87
N LYS A 295 26.85 -0.40 -10.69
CA LYS A 295 27.08 0.54 -9.58
C LYS A 295 26.04 1.67 -9.56
N SER A 296 25.69 2.24 -10.72
CA SER A 296 24.70 3.30 -10.80
C SER A 296 23.32 2.83 -10.33
N PHE A 297 22.94 1.61 -10.72
CA PHE A 297 21.70 1.00 -10.25
C PHE A 297 21.73 0.76 -8.73
N ALA A 298 22.82 0.21 -8.19
CA ALA A 298 22.95 -0.04 -6.75
C ALA A 298 22.83 1.24 -5.91
N VAL A 299 23.40 2.35 -6.39
CA VAL A 299 23.26 3.66 -5.72
C VAL A 299 21.81 4.14 -5.76
N ALA A 300 21.13 4.07 -6.91
CA ALA A 300 19.73 4.48 -7.00
C ALA A 300 18.80 3.64 -6.09
N VAL A 301 19.03 2.32 -6.00
CA VAL A 301 18.34 1.45 -5.04
C VAL A 301 18.60 1.90 -3.61
N THR A 302 19.86 2.22 -3.28
CA THR A 302 20.25 2.69 -1.94
C THR A 302 19.55 4.01 -1.60
N ILE A 303 19.49 4.96 -2.52
CA ILE A 303 18.76 6.23 -2.32
C ILE A 303 17.27 5.95 -2.06
N GLY A 304 16.64 5.06 -2.83
CA GLY A 304 15.24 4.68 -2.61
C GLY A 304 14.99 4.06 -1.24
N VAL A 305 15.90 3.20 -0.76
CA VAL A 305 15.84 2.62 0.60
C VAL A 305 16.00 3.71 1.67
N LEU A 306 17.00 4.57 1.53
CA LEU A 306 17.26 5.66 2.47
C LEU A 306 16.09 6.65 2.53
N LEU A 307 15.48 6.96 1.39
CA LEU A 307 14.29 7.79 1.31
C LEU A 307 13.14 7.20 2.15
N HIS A 308 12.84 5.91 1.98
CA HIS A 308 11.76 5.26 2.74
C HIS A 308 12.05 5.23 4.24
N LEU A 309 13.29 4.89 4.63
CA LEU A 309 13.71 4.92 6.03
C LEU A 309 13.64 6.33 6.63
N ALA A 310 14.01 7.36 5.86
CA ALA A 310 13.91 8.76 6.28
C ALA A 310 12.45 9.19 6.50
N LEU A 311 11.53 8.77 5.62
CA LEU A 311 10.09 9.04 5.78
C LEU A 311 9.52 8.35 7.02
N LEU A 312 9.87 7.07 7.25
CA LEU A 312 9.48 6.33 8.45
C LEU A 312 9.97 7.03 9.72
N ALA A 313 11.25 7.40 9.75
CA ALA A 313 11.87 8.08 10.89
C ALA A 313 11.25 9.47 11.12
N PHE A 314 11.03 10.25 10.06
CA PHE A 314 10.40 11.56 10.12
C PHE A 314 8.97 11.46 10.68
N ASN A 315 8.13 10.59 10.12
CA ASN A 315 6.75 10.43 10.57
C ASN A 315 6.68 9.94 12.03
N ALA A 316 7.55 9.01 12.42
CA ALA A 316 7.63 8.55 13.80
C ALA A 316 8.08 9.66 14.77
N ALA A 317 9.10 10.43 14.41
CA ALA A 317 9.61 11.53 15.22
C ALA A 317 8.60 12.68 15.35
N MET A 318 7.94 13.06 14.26
CA MET A 318 6.91 14.11 14.27
C MET A 318 5.70 13.71 15.10
N LEU A 319 5.22 12.47 15.01
CA LEU A 319 4.15 11.99 15.87
C LEU A 319 4.56 12.01 17.35
N ALA A 320 5.80 11.63 17.67
CA ALA A 320 6.31 11.72 19.03
C ALA A 320 6.34 13.17 19.54
N ILE A 321 6.73 14.14 18.69
CA ILE A 321 6.72 15.57 19.04
C ILE A 321 5.29 16.08 19.21
N LEU A 322 4.41 15.84 18.24
CA LEU A 322 3.00 16.25 18.30
C LEU A 322 2.28 15.68 19.53
N SER A 323 2.57 14.42 19.88
CA SER A 323 2.00 13.78 21.07
C SER A 323 2.41 14.45 22.40
N ARG A 324 3.55 15.14 22.43
CA ARG A 324 4.03 15.88 23.62
C ARG A 324 3.51 17.31 23.69
N LEU A 325 3.21 17.92 22.53
CA LEU A 325 2.69 19.28 22.45
C LEU A 325 1.21 19.38 22.79
N GLU A 326 0.46 18.28 22.64
CA GLU A 326 -0.96 18.23 22.97
C GLU A 326 -1.16 18.19 24.49
N GLN A 327 -1.34 19.36 25.11
CA GLN A 327 -1.45 19.51 26.56
C GLN A 327 -2.82 19.12 27.16
N LYS A 328 -3.87 18.95 26.34
CA LYS A 328 -5.25 18.73 26.81
C LYS A 328 -5.75 17.34 26.40
N GLY A 329 -5.97 16.46 27.38
CA GLY A 329 -6.60 15.15 27.20
C GLY A 329 -5.66 14.05 26.70
N GLU A 330 -6.21 12.87 26.41
CA GLU A 330 -5.47 11.80 25.73
C GLU A 330 -5.14 12.26 24.31
N SER A 331 -3.86 12.52 24.04
CA SER A 331 -3.41 12.93 22.71
C SER A 331 -3.83 11.90 21.65
N VAL A 332 -4.53 12.37 20.61
CA VAL A 332 -4.88 11.54 19.45
C VAL A 332 -3.61 10.98 18.80
N PHE A 333 -2.52 11.76 18.79
CA PHE A 333 -1.23 11.35 18.26
C PHE A 333 -0.48 10.34 19.16
N ALA A 334 -0.78 10.30 20.46
CA ALA A 334 -0.24 9.30 21.39
C ALA A 334 -0.90 7.92 21.25
N LYS A 335 -2.09 7.84 20.64
CA LYS A 335 -2.78 6.56 20.42
C LYS A 335 -1.98 5.69 19.45
N LYS A 336 -1.43 4.62 19.99
CA LYS A 336 -0.57 3.65 19.29
C LYS A 336 -1.15 3.15 17.96
N GLU A 337 -2.46 2.89 17.92
CA GLU A 337 -3.15 2.42 16.71
C GLU A 337 -3.14 3.46 15.59
N TYR A 338 -3.28 4.74 15.93
CA TYR A 338 -3.29 5.85 14.98
C TYR A 338 -1.87 6.15 14.51
N ALA A 339 -0.90 6.16 15.43
CA ALA A 339 0.51 6.34 15.11
C ALA A 339 1.01 5.26 14.13
N ARG A 340 0.65 3.99 14.35
CA ARG A 340 0.99 2.89 13.43
C ARG A 340 0.42 3.08 12.04
N ALA A 341 -0.86 3.47 11.95
CA ALA A 341 -1.52 3.73 10.67
C ALA A 341 -0.83 4.87 9.92
N VAL A 342 -0.54 5.99 10.60
CA VAL A 342 0.13 7.15 10.00
C VAL A 342 1.56 6.80 9.58
N ILE A 343 2.38 6.18 10.43
CA ILE A 343 3.77 5.86 10.11
C ILE A 343 3.85 4.97 8.86
N LEU A 344 3.03 3.92 8.79
CA LEU A 344 3.06 2.99 7.66
C LEU A 344 2.51 3.63 6.38
N VAL A 345 1.34 4.25 6.45
CA VAL A 345 0.67 4.78 5.25
C VAL A 345 1.34 6.06 4.75
N ALA A 346 1.75 6.96 5.65
CA ALA A 346 2.34 8.25 5.24
C ALA A 346 3.78 8.14 4.72
N SER A 347 4.45 7.01 4.97
CA SER A 347 5.82 6.78 4.48
C SER A 347 5.87 6.02 3.15
N GLN A 348 4.74 5.47 2.69
CA GLN A 348 4.70 4.71 1.44
C GLN A 348 4.39 5.57 0.22
N LYS A 349 4.94 5.16 -0.93
CA LYS A 349 4.65 5.74 -2.25
C LYS A 349 4.17 4.69 -3.24
N THR A 350 3.24 5.09 -4.10
CA THR A 350 2.54 4.18 -5.00
C THR A 350 3.18 4.12 -6.39
N LEU A 351 3.61 2.92 -6.78
CA LEU A 351 4.20 2.65 -8.09
C LEU A 351 3.18 2.73 -9.24
N PRO A 352 1.93 2.21 -9.14
CA PRO A 352 0.95 2.32 -10.21
C PRO A 352 0.67 3.76 -10.69
N VAL A 353 0.58 4.73 -9.77
CA VAL A 353 0.36 6.14 -10.15
C VAL A 353 1.60 6.71 -10.83
N LEU A 354 2.80 6.40 -10.34
CA LEU A 354 4.05 6.81 -11.00
C LEU A 354 4.08 6.31 -12.45
N VAL A 355 3.79 5.03 -12.63
CA VAL A 355 3.76 4.39 -13.94
C VAL A 355 2.76 5.08 -14.86
N ALA A 356 1.56 5.39 -14.37
CA ALA A 356 0.56 6.14 -15.13
C ALA A 356 1.07 7.52 -15.54
N VAL A 357 1.75 8.24 -14.63
CA VAL A 357 2.34 9.55 -14.91
C VAL A 357 3.44 9.44 -15.97
N VAL A 358 4.40 8.53 -15.81
CA VAL A 358 5.52 8.36 -16.77
C VAL A 358 5.01 8.03 -18.17
N GLU A 359 4.00 7.16 -18.27
CA GLU A 359 3.36 6.83 -19.54
C GLU A 359 2.76 8.07 -20.23
N GLN A 360 2.08 8.92 -19.45
CA GLN A 360 1.43 10.12 -19.99
C GLN A 360 2.39 11.27 -20.29
N LEU A 361 3.55 11.31 -19.63
CA LEU A 361 4.63 12.24 -19.96
C LEU A 361 5.30 11.90 -21.29
N GLY A 362 5.16 10.67 -21.80
CA GLY A 362 5.59 10.30 -23.15
C GLY A 362 7.08 10.50 -23.44
N GLY A 363 7.93 10.46 -22.40
CA GLY A 363 9.38 10.69 -22.52
C GLY A 363 9.82 12.15 -22.27
N ALA A 364 8.91 13.06 -21.93
CA ALA A 364 9.25 14.46 -21.61
C ALA A 364 10.27 14.61 -20.48
N PHE A 365 10.32 13.64 -19.55
CA PHE A 365 11.25 13.64 -18.42
C PHE A 365 12.45 12.70 -18.62
N GLY A 366 12.71 12.29 -19.86
CA GLY A 366 13.76 11.33 -20.21
C GLY A 366 13.23 9.91 -20.42
N GLU A 367 14.16 8.95 -20.47
CA GLU A 367 13.86 7.57 -20.82
C GLU A 367 12.99 6.87 -19.79
N SER A 368 11.79 6.45 -20.21
CA SER A 368 10.76 5.88 -19.34
C SER A 368 11.23 4.68 -18.51
N GLY A 369 12.07 3.79 -19.07
CA GLY A 369 12.62 2.66 -18.33
C GLY A 369 13.53 3.12 -17.19
N PHE A 370 14.35 4.16 -17.39
CA PHE A 370 15.22 4.71 -16.36
C PHE A 370 14.45 5.44 -15.26
N LEU A 371 13.35 6.11 -15.60
CA LEU A 371 12.48 6.74 -14.63
C LEU A 371 11.78 5.70 -13.71
N VAL A 372 11.41 4.55 -14.26
CA VAL A 372 10.59 3.54 -13.57
C VAL A 372 11.42 2.54 -12.76
N ILE A 373 12.55 2.06 -13.28
CA ILE A 373 13.39 1.02 -12.64
C ILE A 373 13.73 1.31 -11.16
N PRO A 374 14.30 2.47 -10.79
CA PRO A 374 14.65 2.73 -9.38
C PRO A 374 13.42 2.80 -8.49
N CYS A 375 12.27 3.21 -9.04
CA CYS A 375 11.01 3.29 -8.33
C CYS A 375 10.37 1.92 -8.10
N VAL A 376 10.55 0.97 -9.04
CA VAL A 376 10.18 -0.43 -8.81
C VAL A 376 10.99 -0.99 -7.64
N ALA A 377 12.30 -0.76 -7.63
CA ALA A 377 13.15 -1.19 -6.52
C ALA A 377 12.75 -0.51 -5.21
N ALA A 378 12.50 0.80 -5.21
CA ALA A 378 12.03 1.54 -4.03
C ALA A 378 10.69 0.98 -3.52
N HIS A 379 9.74 0.71 -4.41
CA HIS A 379 8.43 0.14 -4.07
C HIS A 379 8.52 -1.27 -3.45
N ILE A 380 9.38 -2.14 -4.00
CA ILE A 380 9.62 -3.47 -3.42
C ILE A 380 10.27 -3.34 -2.03
N ASN A 381 11.29 -2.49 -1.91
CA ASN A 381 12.02 -2.30 -0.66
C ASN A 381 11.14 -1.72 0.44
N GLN A 382 10.26 -0.74 0.16
CA GLN A 382 9.33 -0.22 1.18
C GLN A 382 8.42 -1.33 1.73
N ILE A 383 7.89 -2.22 0.88
CA ILE A 383 7.01 -3.32 1.31
C ILE A 383 7.78 -4.30 2.20
N ILE A 384 9.01 -4.64 1.83
CA ILE A 384 9.88 -5.52 2.61
C ILE A 384 10.19 -4.89 3.97
N ILE A 385 10.64 -3.63 3.99
CA ILE A 385 10.99 -2.90 5.21
C ILE A 385 9.78 -2.79 6.13
N ASP A 386 8.62 -2.39 5.61
CA ASP A 386 7.41 -2.22 6.42
C ASP A 386 6.91 -3.55 6.97
N SER A 387 7.03 -4.64 6.20
CA SER A 387 6.69 -5.99 6.68
C SER A 387 7.60 -6.42 7.83
N ILE A 388 8.91 -6.11 7.77
CA ILE A 388 9.87 -6.37 8.85
C ILE A 388 9.50 -5.56 10.11
N ILE A 389 9.23 -4.26 9.95
CA ILE A 389 8.84 -3.36 11.06
C ILE A 389 7.55 -3.84 11.71
N VAL A 390 6.55 -4.19 10.92
CA VAL A 390 5.26 -4.73 11.40
C VAL A 390 5.47 -6.02 12.17
N ASN A 391 6.29 -6.94 11.66
CA ASN A 391 6.58 -8.18 12.36
C ASN A 391 7.28 -7.92 13.71
N TRP A 392 8.24 -6.99 13.74
CA TRP A 392 8.90 -6.59 14.98
C TRP A 392 7.94 -5.97 16.00
N TRP A 393 7.05 -5.06 15.55
CA TRP A 393 6.00 -4.48 16.40
C TRP A 393 5.05 -5.54 16.97
N ARG A 394 4.66 -6.54 16.18
CA ARG A 394 3.80 -7.65 16.64
C ARG A 394 4.48 -8.51 17.71
N GLN A 395 5.76 -8.83 17.52
CA GLN A 395 6.53 -9.58 18.52
C GLN A 395 6.63 -8.82 19.84
N LYS A 396 6.88 -7.50 19.77
CA LYS A 396 6.92 -6.64 20.96
C LYS A 396 5.56 -6.62 21.69
N ASP A 397 4.45 -6.56 20.96
CA ASP A 397 3.11 -6.60 21.55
C ASP A 397 2.83 -7.94 22.26
N GLN A 398 3.20 -9.06 21.65
CA GLN A 398 3.05 -10.39 22.23
C GLN A 398 3.86 -10.55 23.52
N GLN A 399 5.07 -9.99 23.57
CA GLN A 399 5.89 -9.98 24.78
C GLN A 399 5.25 -9.17 25.91
N PHE A 400 4.71 -7.98 25.60
CA PHE A 400 4.00 -7.16 26.59
C PHE A 400 2.72 -7.82 27.10
N THR A 401 1.97 -8.53 26.25
CA THR A 401 0.77 -9.27 26.66
C THR A 401 1.10 -10.51 27.48
N SER A 402 2.20 -11.20 27.20
CA SER A 402 2.61 -12.39 27.97
C SER A 402 3.25 -12.07 29.32
N ALA A 403 3.69 -10.82 29.52
CA ALA A 403 4.28 -10.34 30.77
C ALA A 403 3.26 -9.73 31.75
N LYS A 404 2.02 -9.50 31.30
CA LYS A 404 0.88 -9.14 32.15
C LYS A 404 0.10 -10.39 32.52
#